data_AF-A0A654DZS2-F1
#
_entry.id   AF-A0A654DZS2-F1
#
_cell.length_a   1.000
_cell.length_b   1.000
_cell.length_c   1.000
_cell.angle_alpha   90.00
_cell.angle_beta   90.00
_cell.angle_gamma   90.00
#
_symmetry.space_group_name_H-M   'P 1'
#
loop_
_entity.id
_entity.type
_entity.pdbx_description
1 polymer ?
#
loop_
_entity_poly.entity_id
_entity_poly.type
_entity_poly.pdbx_seq_one_letter_code
_entity_poly.pdbx_strand_id
1 'polypeptide(L)'
;MKLLKTSLLLSALVLCFSCQTTESSSEETLSKQALEKNLEETKDDLEKKIAELQEGAGELAEDARFQTYKAVEKLQAERIKVRRMIKKVKNSSEKDLKRVSKEAKGVYEDAGKQLDNIRNEFNDWLEKQKK
;
A
#
# COMPACT_ATOMS: atom_id res chain seq x y z
N MET A 1 -23.84 -62.90 22.61
CA MET A 1 -23.88 -62.23 21.30
C MET A 1 -24.44 -60.82 21.54
N LYS A 2 -23.78 -59.69 21.32
CA LYS A 2 -22.71 -59.32 20.38
C LYS A 2 -21.66 -58.48 21.12
N LEU A 3 -20.47 -59.03 21.27
CA LEU A 3 -19.21 -58.29 21.40
C LEU A 3 -18.78 -57.95 19.98
N LEU A 4 -18.55 -56.68 19.68
CA LEU A 4 -17.67 -56.17 18.61
C LEU A 4 -17.96 -54.68 18.45
N LYS A 5 -16.99 -53.87 18.89
CA LYS A 5 -16.60 -52.54 18.38
C LYS A 5 -15.82 -51.75 19.44
N THR A 6 -14.87 -52.41 20.09
CA THR A 6 -13.64 -51.75 20.55
C THR A 6 -12.58 -52.00 19.50
N SER A 7 -11.76 -50.98 19.22
CA SER A 7 -10.57 -50.98 18.35
C SER A 7 -10.78 -50.34 16.97
N LEU A 8 -9.82 -49.47 16.59
CA LEU A 8 -9.80 -48.45 15.53
C LEU A 8 -10.65 -47.22 15.86
N LEU A 9 -10.11 -46.10 16.36
CA LEU A 9 -9.06 -45.29 15.72
C LEU A 9 -8.40 -44.40 16.79
N LEU A 10 -7.56 -45.01 17.63
CA LEU A 10 -6.65 -44.32 18.53
C LEU A 10 -5.24 -44.30 17.89
N SER A 11 -5.12 -43.65 16.73
CA SER A 11 -3.85 -43.54 15.99
C SER A 11 -3.95 -42.52 14.85
N ALA A 12 -4.07 -41.25 15.20
CA ALA A 12 -3.77 -40.14 14.28
C ALA A 12 -3.18 -38.92 15.02
N LEU A 13 -2.59 -39.15 16.21
CA LEU A 13 -1.63 -38.25 16.80
C LEU A 13 -0.25 -38.83 16.46
N VAL A 14 0.69 -37.97 16.07
CA VAL A 14 2.05 -38.26 15.59
C VAL A 14 2.11 -38.51 14.07
N LEU A 15 2.31 -37.44 13.28
CA LEU A 15 3.18 -37.40 12.09
C LEU A 15 3.25 -36.03 11.34
N CYS A 16 3.04 -34.88 12.00
CA CYS A 16 3.29 -33.57 11.36
C CYS A 16 4.30 -32.67 12.13
N PHE A 17 5.29 -33.28 12.78
CA PHE A 17 6.41 -32.55 13.43
C PHE A 17 7.76 -32.71 12.72
N SER A 18 7.75 -33.07 11.43
CA SER A 18 8.97 -33.16 10.61
C SER A 18 8.74 -32.56 9.22
N CYS A 19 8.54 -31.25 9.15
CA CYS A 19 8.89 -30.46 7.97
C CYS A 19 9.44 -29.11 8.43
N GLN A 20 10.45 -29.16 9.29
CA GLN A 20 11.36 -28.04 9.46
C GLN A 20 12.11 -27.90 8.12
N THR A 21 12.03 -26.72 7.52
CA THR A 21 12.78 -26.24 6.33
C THR A 21 12.05 -26.21 4.98
N THR A 22 10.86 -25.59 4.85
CA THR A 22 10.45 -24.95 3.56
C THR A 22 9.39 -23.84 3.63
N GLU A 23 9.00 -23.30 4.79
CA GLU A 23 7.91 -22.29 4.85
C GLU A 23 8.35 -20.82 4.63
N SER A 24 9.63 -20.48 4.85
CA SER A 24 10.09 -19.07 4.80
C SER A 24 9.97 -18.42 3.42
N SER A 25 10.34 -19.11 2.35
CA SER A 25 10.40 -18.49 1.01
C SER A 25 9.00 -18.32 0.38
N SER A 26 8.07 -19.21 0.70
CA SER A 26 6.66 -19.13 0.27
C SER A 26 5.95 -17.92 0.88
N GLU A 27 6.05 -17.77 2.20
CA GLU A 27 5.38 -16.70 2.95
C GLU A 27 6.01 -15.32 2.70
N GLU A 28 7.34 -15.23 2.58
CA GLU A 28 8.02 -13.98 2.22
C GLU A 28 7.73 -13.54 0.78
N THR A 29 7.63 -14.48 -0.18
CA THR A 29 7.27 -14.15 -1.57
C THR A 29 5.84 -13.61 -1.66
N LEU A 30 4.89 -14.22 -0.94
CA LEU A 30 3.52 -13.72 -0.82
C LEU A 30 3.48 -12.34 -0.14
N SER A 31 4.30 -12.13 0.90
CA SER A 31 4.42 -10.83 1.57
C SER A 31 5.03 -9.76 0.65
N LYS A 32 5.98 -10.12 -0.21
CA LYS A 32 6.58 -9.21 -1.20
C LYS A 32 5.55 -8.82 -2.26
N GLN A 33 4.83 -9.79 -2.82
CA GLN A 33 3.77 -9.53 -3.80
C GLN A 33 2.65 -8.66 -3.23
N ALA A 34 2.19 -8.94 -2.01
CA ALA A 34 1.18 -8.12 -1.35
C ALA A 34 1.65 -6.67 -1.13
N LEU A 35 2.91 -6.48 -0.73
CA LEU A 35 3.49 -5.15 -0.56
C LEU A 35 3.62 -4.40 -1.89
N GLU A 36 4.09 -5.07 -2.95
CA GLU A 36 4.16 -4.50 -4.30
C GLU A 36 2.78 -4.08 -4.79
N LYS A 37 1.77 -4.93 -4.59
CA LYS A 37 0.38 -4.62 -4.96
C LYS A 37 -0.14 -3.38 -4.25
N ASN A 38 0.00 -3.29 -2.92
CA ASN A 38 -0.47 -2.12 -2.17
C ASN A 38 0.23 -0.81 -2.61
N LEU A 39 1.53 -0.87 -2.92
CA LEU A 39 2.27 0.29 -3.41
C LEU A 39 1.84 0.67 -4.84
N GLU A 40 1.60 -0.29 -5.73
CA GLU A 40 1.08 -0.03 -7.08
C GLU A 40 -0.32 0.58 -7.01
N GLU A 41 -1.23 0.06 -6.17
CA GLU A 41 -2.56 0.63 -5.94
C GLU A 41 -2.46 2.08 -5.43
N THR A 42 -1.54 2.36 -4.51
CA THR A 42 -1.31 3.73 -4.02
C THR A 42 -0.81 4.66 -5.11
N LYS A 43 0.10 4.16 -5.96
CA LYS A 43 0.63 4.91 -7.11
C LYS A 43 -0.50 5.24 -8.10
N ASP A 44 -1.37 4.27 -8.38
CA ASP A 44 -2.50 4.44 -9.29
C ASP A 44 -3.54 5.42 -8.73
N ASP A 45 -3.83 5.36 -7.42
CA ASP A 45 -4.70 6.33 -6.74
C ASP A 45 -4.13 7.77 -6.79
N LEU A 46 -2.83 7.93 -6.60
CA LEU A 46 -2.16 9.22 -6.74
C LEU A 46 -2.23 9.72 -8.18
N GLU A 47 -2.00 8.86 -9.17
CA GLU A 47 -2.11 9.19 -10.60
C GLU A 47 -3.52 9.65 -10.97
N LYS A 48 -4.54 8.93 -10.49
CA LYS A 48 -5.95 9.29 -10.71
C LYS A 48 -6.29 10.66 -10.12
N LYS A 49 -5.92 10.92 -8.86
CA LYS A 49 -6.18 12.21 -8.21
C LYS A 49 -5.45 13.37 -8.89
N ILE A 50 -4.23 13.14 -9.37
CA ILE A 50 -3.49 14.13 -10.16
C ILE A 50 -4.26 14.45 -11.45
N ALA A 51 -4.73 13.42 -12.18
CA ALA A 51 -5.48 13.61 -13.42
C ALA A 51 -6.79 14.39 -13.17
N GLU A 52 -7.56 14.00 -12.16
CA GLU A 52 -8.81 14.69 -11.78
C GLU A 52 -8.57 16.18 -11.47
N LEU A 53 -7.51 16.51 -10.72
CA LEU A 53 -7.16 17.89 -10.42
C LEU A 53 -6.69 18.65 -11.67
N GLN A 54 -5.92 18.02 -12.54
CA GLN A 54 -5.42 18.66 -13.75
C GLN A 54 -6.52 18.93 -14.78
N GLU A 55 -7.45 17.98 -14.97
CA GLU A 55 -8.62 18.16 -15.84
C GLU A 55 -9.52 19.29 -15.33
N GLY A 56 -9.78 19.34 -14.02
CA GLY A 56 -10.58 20.41 -13.41
C GLY A 56 -9.90 21.79 -13.43
N ALA A 57 -8.56 21.86 -13.46
CA ALA A 57 -7.82 23.12 -13.29
C ALA A 57 -8.00 24.14 -14.42
N GLY A 58 -8.26 23.68 -15.65
CA GLY A 58 -8.32 24.52 -16.85
C GLY A 58 -9.46 25.55 -16.80
N GLU A 59 -10.57 25.21 -16.15
CA GLU A 59 -11.78 26.04 -16.07
C GLU A 59 -11.84 26.91 -14.80
N LEU A 60 -10.86 26.75 -13.90
CA LEU A 60 -10.79 27.49 -12.66
C LEU A 60 -10.29 28.93 -12.87
N ALA A 61 -10.73 29.82 -11.98
CA ALA A 61 -10.15 31.14 -11.78
C ALA A 61 -8.64 31.04 -11.46
N GLU A 62 -7.87 32.11 -11.70
CA GLU A 62 -6.41 32.09 -11.62
C GLU A 62 -5.87 31.63 -10.24
N ASP A 63 -6.50 32.11 -9.17
CA ASP A 63 -6.17 31.77 -7.78
C ASP A 63 -6.47 30.29 -7.47
N ALA A 64 -7.64 29.81 -7.87
CA ALA A 64 -8.05 28.42 -7.75
C ALA A 64 -7.11 27.51 -8.55
N ARG A 65 -6.77 27.90 -9.77
CA ARG A 65 -5.84 27.18 -10.65
C ARG A 65 -4.45 27.07 -10.02
N PHE A 66 -3.96 28.15 -9.43
CA PHE A 66 -2.67 28.16 -8.73
C PHE A 66 -2.66 27.22 -7.52
N GLN A 67 -3.73 27.18 -6.71
CA GLN A 67 -3.84 26.23 -5.60
C GLN A 67 -3.91 24.79 -6.09
N THR A 68 -4.66 24.53 -7.17
CA THR A 68 -4.74 23.21 -7.79
C THR A 68 -3.37 22.75 -8.29
N TYR A 69 -2.58 23.63 -8.92
CA TYR A 69 -1.22 23.27 -9.35
C TYR A 69 -0.29 22.96 -8.18
N LYS A 70 -0.38 23.69 -7.07
CA LYS A 70 0.37 23.36 -5.84
C LYS A 70 -0.01 21.99 -5.28
N ALA A 71 -1.31 21.68 -5.26
CA ALA A 71 -1.78 20.36 -4.84
C ALA A 71 -1.23 19.26 -5.75
N VAL A 72 -1.31 19.46 -7.07
CA VAL A 72 -0.76 18.53 -8.08
C VAL A 72 0.74 18.30 -7.89
N GLU A 73 1.53 19.35 -7.66
CA GLU A 73 2.97 19.25 -7.44
C GLU A 73 3.30 18.39 -6.20
N LYS A 74 2.60 18.63 -5.08
CA LYS A 74 2.75 17.82 -3.86
C LYS A 74 2.40 16.35 -4.11
N LEU A 75 1.30 16.07 -4.82
CA LEU A 75 0.90 14.70 -5.16
C LEU A 75 1.91 14.02 -6.10
N GLN A 76 2.48 14.75 -7.06
CA GLN A 76 3.52 14.22 -7.93
C GLN A 76 4.78 13.84 -7.14
N ALA A 77 5.16 14.64 -6.13
CA ALA A 77 6.29 14.32 -5.25
C ALA A 77 6.05 13.01 -4.48
N GLU A 78 4.84 12.82 -3.93
CA GLU A 78 4.47 11.56 -3.25
C GLU A 78 4.46 10.37 -4.21
N ARG A 79 3.89 10.53 -5.41
CA ARG A 79 3.90 9.49 -6.46
C ARG A 79 5.32 9.05 -6.79
N ILE A 80 6.27 10.00 -6.88
CA ILE A 80 7.68 9.69 -7.14
C ILE A 80 8.30 8.88 -5.99
N LYS A 81 7.98 9.20 -4.72
CA LYS A 81 8.44 8.42 -3.57
C LYS A 81 7.91 7.00 -3.60
N VAL A 82 6.60 6.83 -3.83
CA VAL A 82 5.96 5.50 -3.97
C VAL A 82 6.61 4.72 -5.11
N ARG A 83 6.79 5.33 -6.29
CA ARG A 83 7.45 4.68 -7.44
C ARG A 83 8.88 4.23 -7.12
N ARG A 84 9.66 5.04 -6.39
CA ARG A 84 11.01 4.66 -5.94
C ARG A 84 10.95 3.48 -4.97
N MET A 85 9.94 3.44 -4.10
CA MET A 85 9.76 2.36 -3.16
C MET A 85 9.37 1.04 -3.86
N ILE A 86 8.47 1.09 -4.84
CA ILE A 86 8.12 -0.09 -5.67
C ILE A 86 9.39 -0.68 -6.29
N LYS A 87 10.27 0.16 -6.86
CA LYS A 87 11.55 -0.30 -7.42
C LYS A 87 12.46 -0.92 -6.36
N LYS A 88 12.53 -0.34 -5.16
CA LYS A 88 13.29 -0.91 -4.03
C LYS A 88 12.77 -2.28 -3.62
N VAL A 89 11.45 -2.44 -3.49
CA VAL A 89 10.81 -3.73 -3.14
C VAL A 89 11.10 -4.76 -4.22
N LYS A 90 10.85 -4.43 -5.50
CA LYS A 90 11.10 -5.33 -6.64
C LYS A 90 12.55 -5.84 -6.64
N ASN A 91 13.51 -4.95 -6.38
CA ASN A 91 14.93 -5.26 -6.39
C ASN A 91 15.48 -5.79 -5.05
N SER A 92 14.68 -5.85 -3.98
CA SER A 92 15.20 -6.28 -2.68
C SER A 92 15.36 -7.79 -2.63
N SER A 93 16.49 -8.22 -2.05
CA SER A 93 16.72 -9.60 -1.63
C SER A 93 15.76 -9.99 -0.49
N GLU A 94 15.57 -11.29 -0.25
CA GLU A 94 14.81 -11.79 0.92
C GLU A 94 15.37 -11.20 2.23
N LYS A 95 16.70 -11.17 2.39
CA LYS A 95 17.36 -10.59 3.57
C LYS A 95 17.04 -9.11 3.80
N ASP A 96 16.85 -8.34 2.74
CA ASP A 96 16.53 -6.92 2.83
C ASP A 96 15.02 -6.65 2.90
N LEU A 97 14.19 -7.64 2.55
CA LEU A 97 12.74 -7.48 2.40
C LEU A 97 12.08 -6.96 3.67
N LYS A 98 12.50 -7.44 4.84
CA LYS A 98 11.97 -6.97 6.13
C LYS A 98 12.24 -5.47 6.38
N ARG A 99 13.44 -4.99 6.04
CA ARG A 99 13.79 -3.56 6.15
C ARG A 99 13.02 -2.73 5.13
N VAL A 100 13.00 -3.18 3.87
CA VAL A 100 12.32 -2.48 2.78
C VAL A 100 10.80 -2.46 3.01
N SER A 101 10.22 -3.52 3.58
CA SER A 101 8.81 -3.58 3.97
C SER A 101 8.45 -2.54 5.02
N LYS A 102 9.32 -2.33 6.01
CA LYS A 102 9.13 -1.27 7.01
C LYS A 102 9.20 0.13 6.39
N GLU A 103 10.20 0.37 5.53
CA GLU A 103 10.30 1.65 4.78
C GLU A 103 9.07 1.88 3.90
N ALA A 104 8.58 0.84 3.23
CA ALA A 104 7.44 0.91 2.33
C ALA A 104 6.14 1.21 3.07
N LYS A 105 5.91 0.59 4.23
CA LYS A 105 4.77 0.94 5.10
C LYS A 105 4.81 2.40 5.53
N GLY A 106 5.99 2.92 5.89
CA GLY A 106 6.15 4.33 6.22
C GLY A 106 5.81 5.25 5.05
N VAL A 107 6.31 4.96 3.85
CA VAL A 107 5.98 5.74 2.64
C VAL A 107 4.49 5.70 2.33
N TYR A 108 3.84 4.54 2.49
CA TYR A 108 2.40 4.39 2.29
C TYR A 108 1.59 5.26 3.28
N GLU A 109 1.88 5.15 4.57
CA GLU A 109 1.21 5.92 5.62
C GLU A 109 1.43 7.44 5.45
N ASP A 110 2.65 7.84 5.10
CA ASP A 110 2.99 9.24 4.88
C ASP A 110 2.29 9.80 3.64
N ALA A 111 2.23 9.05 2.54
CA ALA A 111 1.50 9.45 1.34
C ALA A 111 0.00 9.63 1.63
N GLY A 112 -0.59 8.75 2.43
CA GLY A 112 -1.98 8.87 2.90
C GLY A 112 -2.21 10.15 3.71
N LYS A 113 -1.33 10.45 4.69
CA LYS A 113 -1.41 11.69 5.47
C LYS A 113 -1.23 12.95 4.61
N GLN A 114 -0.31 12.92 3.66
CA GLN A 114 -0.09 14.06 2.75
C GLN A 114 -1.30 14.29 1.86
N LEU A 115 -1.94 13.22 1.38
CA LEU A 115 -3.19 13.29 0.64
C LEU A 115 -4.30 13.97 1.46
N ASP A 116 -4.49 13.56 2.71
CA ASP A 116 -5.49 14.16 3.59
C ASP A 116 -5.16 15.62 3.91
N ASN A 117 -3.89 15.96 4.13
CA ASN A 117 -3.46 17.34 4.34
C ASN A 117 -3.75 18.22 3.12
N ILE A 118 -3.40 17.76 1.91
CA ILE A 118 -3.67 18.50 0.67
C ILE A 118 -5.17 18.73 0.51
N ARG A 119 -5.99 17.70 0.78
CA ARG A 119 -7.45 17.81 0.74
C ARG A 119 -7.98 18.83 1.72
N ASN A 120 -7.49 18.82 2.96
CA ASN A 120 -7.91 19.75 4.00
C ASN A 120 -7.50 21.20 3.69
N GLU A 121 -6.24 21.41 3.26
CA GLU A 121 -5.75 22.72 2.83
C GLU A 121 -6.60 23.30 1.69
N PHE A 122 -6.98 22.45 0.73
CA PHE A 122 -7.82 22.85 -0.39
C PHE A 122 -9.25 23.22 0.04
N ASN A 123 -9.87 22.40 0.89
CA ASN A 123 -11.20 22.67 1.45
C ASN A 123 -11.23 23.95 2.30
N ASP A 124 -10.23 24.15 3.15
CA ASP A 124 -10.09 25.35 3.99
C ASP A 124 -9.96 26.61 3.13
N TRP A 125 -9.22 26.51 2.02
CA TRP A 125 -9.11 27.61 1.06
C TRP A 125 -10.46 27.90 0.39
N LEU A 126 -11.21 26.86 -0.06
CA LEU A 126 -12.55 27.03 -0.64
C LEU A 126 -13.52 27.71 0.31
N GLU A 127 -13.52 27.34 1.59
CA GLU A 127 -14.38 27.97 2.60
C GLU A 127 -14.01 29.43 2.86
N LYS A 128 -12.73 29.80 2.72
CA LYS A 128 -12.29 31.20 2.80
C LYS A 128 -12.76 32.05 1.62
N GLN A 129 -12.90 31.46 0.43
CA GLN A 129 -13.40 32.19 -0.75
C GLN A 129 -14.91 32.47 -0.71
N LYS A 130 -15.67 31.76 0.15
CA LYS A 130 -17.13 31.94 0.30
C LYS A 130 -17.51 33.06 1.28
N LYS A 131 -16.55 33.61 2.03
CA LYS A 131 -16.75 34.68 3.02
C LYS A 131 -16.32 36.02 2.46
#